data_AF-A0A852X6Q1-F1
#
_entry.id   AF-A0A852X6Q1-F1
#
_cell.length_a   1.000
_cell.length_b   1.000
_cell.length_c   1.000
_cell.angle_alpha   90.00
_cell.angle_beta   90.00
_cell.angle_gamma   90.00
#
_symmetry.space_group_name_H-M   'P 1'
#
loop_
_entity.id
_entity.type
_entity.pdbx_description
1 polymer ?
#
loop_
_entity_poly.entity_id
_entity_poly.type
_entity_poly.pdbx_seq_one_letter_code
_entity_poly.pdbx_strand_id
1 'polypeptide(L)'
;MRSIVPPSLWDRAWRPFWVLPLVISLACALAGIFLPQAEQPITEHLPFVFEGGPDGARTVLSTIASAMISVTGLVFSITMVVLQLASSQFTPRVLSTFLASRVTQTTLGVFTGTFIYALAVLRSVRGADAPFVPQLSVTLAFVLVLASVAMFLAFIHHITTSIQVAQVIARIGTAARRAVDDLYPEQPGSGPQVAWEAPTGTEPRWLDARDRTGHVTHVDHEHLVTTAQAADAVVEILVPIGEVVVERQPLARVWGLESDLATGELFDDVQAKESRSVAGSMAGDIGMARARSQDQDLALSIRQLVDIAERALSPGINDPTTAVQVIDQLHRILRLLVTRETPSPCVVDEEGTVRVVQPVRSIGSLIDLSVEEICHYGTGSVQVPRRMEAMLTDLRRAARPEQRERLDHWLGRLSAD
;
A
#
# COMPACT_ATOMS: atom_id res chain seq x y z
N MET A 1 7.69 -17.33 8.13
CA MET A 1 7.15 -16.07 7.56
C MET A 1 5.86 -16.41 6.84
N ARG A 2 4.78 -15.63 7.02
CA ARG A 2 3.51 -15.89 6.33
C ARG A 2 3.64 -15.51 4.85
N SER A 3 3.15 -16.38 3.97
CA SER A 3 3.02 -16.15 2.52
C SER A 3 2.32 -14.80 2.28
N ILE A 4 3.03 -13.82 1.71
CA ILE A 4 2.37 -12.67 1.12
C ILE A 4 1.92 -13.14 -0.26
N VAL A 5 0.70 -13.68 -0.30
CA VAL A 5 0.03 -14.04 -1.54
C VAL A 5 0.15 -12.83 -2.47
N PRO A 6 0.75 -12.96 -3.68
CA PRO A 6 0.83 -11.84 -4.61
C PRO A 6 -0.59 -11.28 -4.76
N PRO A 7 -0.78 -9.95 -4.72
CA PRO A 7 -2.10 -9.36 -4.76
C PRO A 7 -2.83 -9.98 -5.94
N SER A 8 -3.94 -10.64 -5.63
CA SER A 8 -4.70 -11.43 -6.59
C SER A 8 -5.02 -10.55 -7.80
N LEU A 9 -5.24 -11.15 -8.99
CA LEU A 9 -5.70 -10.36 -10.15
C LEU A 9 -6.93 -9.51 -9.81
N TRP A 10 -7.73 -9.99 -8.85
CA TRP A 10 -8.79 -9.25 -8.19
C TRP A 10 -8.29 -8.00 -7.46
N ASP A 11 -7.33 -8.11 -6.54
CA ASP A 11 -6.76 -6.95 -5.83
C ASP A 11 -6.13 -5.92 -6.79
N ARG A 12 -5.51 -6.38 -7.89
CA ARG A 12 -4.99 -5.48 -8.93
C ARG A 12 -6.11 -4.78 -9.71
N ALA A 13 -7.21 -5.47 -9.99
CA ALA A 13 -8.36 -4.91 -10.68
C ALA A 13 -9.12 -3.88 -9.82
N TRP A 14 -9.12 -4.01 -8.48
CA TRP A 14 -9.80 -3.07 -7.57
C TRP A 14 -8.92 -1.92 -7.03
N ARG A 15 -7.62 -1.91 -7.36
CA ARG A 15 -6.68 -0.82 -7.00
C ARG A 15 -6.99 0.55 -7.62
N PRO A 16 -7.49 0.68 -8.87
CA PRO A 16 -7.73 1.99 -9.46
C PRO A 16 -8.92 2.71 -8.80
N PHE A 17 -8.76 4.02 -8.54
CA PHE A 17 -9.76 4.88 -7.90
C PHE A 17 -11.17 4.78 -8.50
N TRP A 18 -11.26 4.56 -9.81
CA TRP A 18 -12.52 4.64 -10.57
C TRP A 18 -13.36 3.36 -10.54
N VAL A 19 -12.79 2.23 -10.13
CA VAL A 19 -13.45 0.93 -10.29
C VAL A 19 -14.67 0.81 -9.37
N LEU A 20 -14.53 1.13 -8.08
CA LEU A 20 -15.65 1.08 -7.14
C LEU A 20 -16.78 2.08 -7.50
N PRO A 21 -16.50 3.36 -7.82
CA PRO A 21 -17.52 4.29 -8.32
C PRO A 21 -18.26 3.78 -9.56
N LEU A 22 -17.53 3.19 -10.52
CA LEU A 22 -18.09 2.63 -11.75
C LEU A 22 -19.02 1.45 -11.45
N VAL A 23 -18.62 0.55 -10.56
CA VAL A 23 -19.44 -0.62 -10.18
C VAL A 23 -20.73 -0.17 -9.49
N ILE A 24 -20.67 0.77 -8.55
CA ILE A 24 -21.87 1.31 -7.89
C ILE A 24 -22.78 1.99 -8.92
N SER A 25 -22.20 2.81 -9.80
CA SER A 25 -22.94 3.52 -10.86
C SER A 25 -23.63 2.55 -11.81
N LEU A 26 -22.95 1.47 -12.20
CA LEU A 26 -23.51 0.42 -13.05
C LEU A 26 -24.62 -0.34 -12.33
N ALA A 27 -24.45 -0.69 -11.06
CA ALA A 27 -25.50 -1.34 -10.27
C ALA A 27 -26.76 -0.47 -10.16
N CYS A 28 -26.60 0.83 -9.89
CA CYS A 28 -27.68 1.80 -9.90
C CYS A 28 -28.32 1.94 -11.30
N ALA A 29 -27.54 1.95 -12.38
CA ALA A 29 -28.07 2.00 -13.73
C ALA A 29 -28.94 0.78 -14.05
N LEU A 30 -28.45 -0.43 -13.73
CA LEU A 30 -29.18 -1.68 -13.93
C LEU A 30 -30.46 -1.69 -13.08
N ALA A 31 -30.38 -1.29 -11.81
CA ALA A 31 -31.55 -1.16 -10.95
C ALA A 31 -32.58 -0.20 -11.54
N GLY A 32 -32.17 0.97 -12.04
CA GLY A 32 -33.06 1.95 -12.65
C GLY A 32 -33.68 1.51 -13.98
N ILE A 33 -33.10 0.50 -14.66
CA ILE A 33 -33.64 -0.08 -15.89
C ILE A 33 -34.59 -1.25 -15.59
N PHE A 34 -34.20 -2.15 -14.69
CA PHE A 34 -34.92 -3.40 -14.44
C PHE A 34 -36.03 -3.27 -13.39
N LEU A 35 -35.85 -2.43 -12.37
CA LEU A 35 -36.86 -2.29 -11.32
C LEU A 35 -38.20 -1.75 -11.87
N PRO A 36 -38.22 -0.71 -12.73
CA PRO A 36 -39.47 -0.29 -13.36
C PRO A 36 -40.11 -1.35 -14.25
N GLN A 37 -39.33 -2.24 -14.88
CA GLN A 37 -39.85 -3.34 -15.69
C GLN A 37 -40.50 -4.41 -14.83
N ALA A 38 -39.88 -4.74 -13.69
CA ALA A 38 -40.44 -5.66 -12.70
C ALA A 38 -41.72 -5.12 -12.04
N GLU A 39 -41.88 -3.80 -11.98
CA GLU A 39 -43.09 -3.13 -11.46
C GLU A 39 -44.25 -3.09 -12.46
N GLN A 40 -44.03 -3.24 -13.76
CA GLN A 40 -45.11 -3.19 -14.77
C GLN A 40 -46.30 -4.12 -14.50
N PRO A 41 -46.13 -5.39 -14.06
CA PRO A 41 -47.26 -6.27 -13.75
C PRO A 41 -47.96 -5.93 -12.42
N ILE A 42 -47.38 -5.09 -11.56
CA ILE A 42 -47.95 -4.74 -10.25
C ILE A 42 -49.01 -3.65 -10.47
N THR A 43 -50.28 -4.04 -10.38
CA THR A 43 -51.42 -3.13 -10.65
C THR A 43 -51.99 -2.51 -9.37
N GLU A 44 -51.63 -3.04 -8.19
CA GLU A 44 -52.10 -2.53 -6.89
C GLU A 44 -51.23 -1.36 -6.40
N HIS A 45 -51.88 -0.34 -5.85
CA HIS A 45 -51.18 0.72 -5.13
C HIS A 45 -50.55 0.16 -3.86
N LEU A 46 -49.23 0.26 -3.77
CA LEU A 46 -48.50 -0.22 -2.60
C LEU A 46 -48.54 0.84 -1.49
N PRO A 47 -48.93 0.48 -0.26
CA PRO A 47 -48.91 1.42 0.86
C PRO A 47 -47.48 1.86 1.18
N PHE A 48 -47.31 3.12 1.62
CA PHE A 48 -46.01 3.74 1.98
C PHE A 48 -45.04 3.99 0.81
N VAL A 49 -45.53 3.97 -0.43
CA VAL A 49 -44.75 4.23 -1.66
C VAL A 49 -45.23 5.54 -2.31
N PHE A 50 -44.49 6.09 -3.28
CA PHE A 50 -44.85 7.36 -3.94
C PHE A 50 -46.29 7.36 -4.50
N GLU A 51 -47.12 8.25 -3.97
CA GLU A 51 -48.56 8.36 -4.33
C GLU A 51 -48.84 9.36 -5.47
N GLY A 52 -47.81 10.00 -6.03
CA GLY A 52 -47.98 11.04 -7.04
C GLY A 52 -48.21 10.51 -8.47
N GLY A 53 -48.81 11.34 -9.32
CA GLY A 53 -49.00 11.05 -10.75
C GLY A 53 -47.72 11.18 -11.60
N PRO A 54 -47.79 10.88 -12.91
CA PRO A 54 -46.64 10.88 -13.82
C PRO A 54 -45.84 12.18 -13.85
N ASP A 55 -46.52 13.33 -13.82
CA ASP A 55 -45.84 14.63 -13.83
C ASP A 55 -45.11 14.93 -12.51
N GLY A 56 -45.69 14.48 -11.38
CA GLY A 56 -45.04 14.53 -10.08
C GLY A 56 -43.77 13.68 -10.05
N ALA A 57 -43.86 12.43 -10.52
CA ALA A 57 -42.71 11.53 -10.61
C ALA A 57 -41.60 12.10 -11.50
N ARG A 58 -41.94 12.65 -12.69
CA ARG A 58 -40.97 13.30 -13.58
C ARG A 58 -40.30 14.50 -12.94
N THR A 59 -41.07 15.32 -12.24
CA THR A 59 -40.55 16.52 -11.54
C THR A 59 -39.59 16.12 -10.42
N VAL A 60 -39.96 15.13 -9.61
CA VAL A 60 -39.09 14.61 -8.55
C VAL A 60 -37.81 14.02 -9.14
N LEU A 61 -37.90 13.10 -10.10
CA LEU A 61 -36.74 12.43 -10.68
C LEU A 61 -35.81 13.41 -11.40
N SER A 62 -36.34 14.41 -12.12
CA SER A 62 -35.52 15.43 -12.78
C SER A 62 -34.85 16.38 -11.78
N THR A 63 -35.52 16.71 -10.68
CA THR A 63 -34.96 17.50 -9.57
C THR A 63 -33.83 16.73 -8.90
N ILE A 64 -34.04 15.44 -8.62
CA ILE A 64 -33.01 14.55 -8.07
C ILE A 64 -31.81 14.48 -9.02
N ALA A 65 -32.02 14.22 -10.32
CA ALA A 65 -30.94 14.14 -11.29
C ALA A 65 -30.13 15.45 -11.34
N SER A 66 -30.79 16.60 -11.41
CA SER A 66 -30.13 17.92 -11.47
C SER A 66 -29.37 18.27 -10.18
N ALA A 67 -29.91 17.92 -9.02
CA ALA A 67 -29.22 18.11 -7.75
C ALA A 67 -27.98 17.20 -7.65
N MET A 68 -28.12 15.92 -8.00
CA MET A 68 -27.04 14.94 -7.87
C MET A 68 -25.87 15.21 -8.82
N ILE A 69 -26.11 15.66 -10.06
CA ILE A 69 -25.01 16.05 -10.96
C ILE A 69 -24.22 17.25 -10.41
N SER A 70 -24.94 18.22 -9.81
CA SER A 70 -24.32 19.41 -9.20
C SER A 70 -23.47 19.05 -7.97
N VAL A 71 -24.01 18.23 -7.07
CA VAL A 71 -23.26 17.76 -5.87
C VAL A 71 -22.07 16.88 -6.26
N THR A 72 -22.19 16.07 -7.31
CA THR A 72 -21.07 15.26 -7.85
C THR A 72 -19.93 16.17 -8.31
N GLY A 73 -20.24 17.23 -9.06
CA GLY A 73 -19.27 18.25 -9.48
C GLY A 73 -18.60 18.97 -8.30
N LEU A 74 -19.37 19.31 -7.26
CA LEU A 74 -18.84 19.90 -6.03
C LEU A 74 -17.85 18.96 -5.32
N VAL A 75 -18.20 17.69 -5.14
CA VAL A 75 -17.31 16.70 -4.51
C VAL A 75 -16.05 16.50 -5.32
N PHE A 76 -16.14 16.42 -6.64
CA PHE A 76 -14.97 16.34 -7.52
C PHE A 76 -14.06 17.56 -7.34
N SER A 77 -14.64 18.75 -7.29
CA SER A 77 -13.90 20.01 -7.11
C SER A 77 -13.19 20.06 -5.74
N ILE A 78 -13.89 19.72 -4.66
CA ILE A 78 -13.30 19.66 -3.31
C ILE A 78 -12.20 18.59 -3.27
N THR A 79 -12.42 17.42 -3.85
CA THR A 79 -11.42 16.34 -3.89
C THR A 79 -10.16 16.80 -4.61
N MET A 80 -10.31 17.53 -5.73
CA MET A 80 -9.18 18.09 -6.48
C MET A 80 -8.44 19.18 -5.68
N VAL A 81 -9.16 20.08 -5.01
CA VAL A 81 -8.55 21.09 -4.12
C VAL A 81 -7.79 20.44 -2.97
N VAL A 82 -8.37 19.41 -2.36
CA VAL A 82 -7.70 18.66 -1.28
C VAL A 82 -6.48 17.94 -1.83
N LEU A 83 -6.55 17.36 -3.03
CA LEU A 83 -5.41 16.74 -3.69
C LEU A 83 -4.29 17.77 -3.96
N GLN A 84 -4.65 18.97 -4.39
CA GLN A 84 -3.72 20.06 -4.62
C GLN A 84 -3.06 20.53 -3.32
N LEU A 85 -3.85 20.76 -2.26
CA LEU A 85 -3.35 21.12 -0.93
C LEU A 85 -2.46 20.01 -0.36
N ALA A 86 -2.89 18.76 -0.49
CA ALA A 86 -2.11 17.61 -0.06
C ALA A 86 -0.81 17.49 -0.84
N SER A 87 -0.80 17.74 -2.15
CA SER A 87 0.43 17.77 -2.95
C SER A 87 1.35 18.96 -2.58
N SER A 88 0.79 20.06 -2.09
CA SER A 88 1.57 21.21 -1.61
C SER A 88 2.07 21.07 -0.17
N GLN A 89 1.39 20.28 0.67
CA GLN A 89 1.73 20.12 2.08
C GLN A 89 2.48 18.81 2.35
N PHE A 90 2.23 17.75 1.59
CA PHE A 90 2.81 16.42 1.75
C PHE A 90 3.73 16.02 0.59
N THR A 91 4.62 15.06 0.85
CA THR A 91 5.45 14.41 -0.18
C THR A 91 4.55 13.65 -1.17
N PRO A 92 4.87 13.62 -2.48
CA PRO A 92 4.08 12.91 -3.52
C PRO A 92 3.74 11.44 -3.18
N ARG A 93 4.50 10.82 -2.28
CA ARG A 93 4.32 9.45 -1.79
C ARG A 93 3.09 9.24 -0.91
N VAL A 94 2.62 10.27 -0.19
CA VAL A 94 1.43 10.20 0.68
C VAL A 94 0.13 10.36 -0.12
N LEU A 95 0.23 11.01 -1.29
CA LEU A 95 -0.88 11.36 -2.17
C LEU A 95 -1.62 10.14 -2.73
N SER A 96 -0.89 9.08 -3.06
CA SER A 96 -1.46 7.83 -3.63
C SER A 96 -2.42 7.14 -2.67
N THR A 97 -2.21 7.25 -1.36
CA THR A 97 -3.08 6.63 -0.36
C THR A 97 -4.38 7.40 -0.16
N PHE A 98 -4.40 8.70 -0.44
CA PHE A 98 -5.61 9.52 -0.33
C PHE A 98 -6.63 9.15 -1.42
N LEU A 99 -6.13 8.96 -2.66
CA LEU A 99 -6.95 8.49 -3.79
C LEU A 99 -7.43 7.04 -3.62
N ALA A 100 -6.81 6.25 -2.75
CA ALA A 100 -7.26 4.89 -2.44
C ALA A 100 -8.38 4.82 -1.38
N SER A 101 -8.87 5.96 -0.86
CA SER A 101 -9.90 5.96 0.18
C SER A 101 -11.23 5.42 -0.33
N ARG A 102 -11.71 4.33 0.32
CA ARG A 102 -13.02 3.72 0.02
C ARG A 102 -14.19 4.66 0.31
N VAL A 103 -14.05 5.59 1.26
CA VAL A 103 -15.11 6.56 1.57
C VAL A 103 -15.32 7.49 0.37
N THR A 104 -14.26 8.11 -0.12
CA THR A 104 -14.31 8.99 -1.31
C THR A 104 -14.88 8.26 -2.53
N GLN A 105 -14.41 7.03 -2.78
CA GLN A 105 -14.89 6.20 -3.88
C GLN A 105 -16.38 5.85 -3.76
N THR A 106 -16.83 5.47 -2.56
CA THR A 106 -18.23 5.11 -2.32
C THR A 106 -19.13 6.35 -2.43
N THR A 107 -18.71 7.51 -1.91
CA THR A 107 -19.47 8.77 -2.05
C THR A 107 -19.67 9.13 -3.52
N LEU A 108 -18.58 9.12 -4.31
CA LEU A 108 -18.64 9.44 -5.74
C LEU A 108 -19.53 8.45 -6.51
N GLY A 109 -19.42 7.16 -6.18
CA GLY A 109 -20.24 6.09 -6.75
C GLY A 109 -21.72 6.26 -6.43
N VAL A 110 -22.08 6.53 -5.18
CA VAL A 110 -23.47 6.72 -4.76
C VAL A 110 -24.07 7.97 -5.42
N PHE A 111 -23.31 9.05 -5.56
CA PHE A 111 -23.84 10.28 -6.16
C PHE A 111 -24.08 10.13 -7.66
N THR A 112 -23.07 9.62 -8.36
CA THR A 112 -23.14 9.34 -9.79
C THR A 112 -24.19 8.26 -10.08
N GLY A 113 -24.25 7.22 -9.24
CA GLY A 113 -25.24 6.15 -9.33
C GLY A 113 -26.67 6.66 -9.11
N THR A 114 -26.91 7.49 -8.11
CA THR A 114 -28.24 8.09 -7.85
C THR A 114 -28.67 8.99 -9.02
N PHE A 115 -27.74 9.75 -9.60
CA PHE A 115 -27.98 10.52 -10.81
C PHE A 115 -28.40 9.63 -12.00
N ILE A 116 -27.62 8.59 -12.30
CA ILE A 116 -27.91 7.68 -13.41
C ILE A 116 -29.21 6.90 -13.16
N TYR A 117 -29.43 6.44 -11.93
CA TYR A 117 -30.67 5.77 -11.53
C TYR A 117 -31.89 6.66 -11.78
N ALA A 118 -31.85 7.93 -11.33
CA ALA A 118 -32.95 8.87 -11.54
C ALA A 118 -33.25 9.08 -13.03
N LEU A 119 -32.23 9.21 -13.89
CA LEU A 119 -32.42 9.31 -15.35
C LEU A 119 -32.97 8.02 -15.97
N ALA A 120 -32.51 6.86 -15.52
CA ALA A 120 -32.97 5.56 -16.00
C ALA A 120 -34.46 5.35 -15.66
N VAL A 121 -34.85 5.62 -14.41
CA VAL A 121 -36.26 5.54 -13.97
C VAL A 121 -37.10 6.59 -14.69
N LEU A 122 -36.60 7.82 -14.88
CA LEU A 122 -37.31 8.89 -15.59
C LEU A 122 -37.75 8.46 -17.00
N ARG A 123 -36.91 7.71 -17.71
CA ARG A 123 -37.23 7.17 -19.04
C ARG A 123 -38.42 6.20 -19.03
N SER A 124 -38.71 5.56 -17.89
CA SER A 124 -39.81 4.59 -17.78
C SER A 124 -41.17 5.22 -17.49
N VAL A 125 -41.23 6.48 -17.04
CA VAL A 125 -42.47 7.19 -16.67
C VAL A 125 -43.27 7.61 -17.91
N ARG A 126 -44.46 7.04 -18.10
CA ARG A 126 -45.36 7.29 -19.24
C ARG A 126 -46.59 8.07 -18.79
N GLY A 127 -47.11 8.96 -19.65
CA GLY A 127 -48.19 9.90 -19.28
C GLY A 127 -49.42 9.94 -20.18
N ALA A 128 -49.26 9.87 -21.51
CA ALA A 128 -50.37 10.13 -22.45
C ALA A 128 -51.20 8.88 -22.79
N ASP A 129 -50.59 7.88 -23.46
CA ASP A 129 -51.37 6.77 -24.06
C ASP A 129 -51.55 5.56 -23.12
N ALA A 130 -50.66 5.39 -22.14
CA ALA A 130 -50.72 4.36 -21.11
C ALA A 130 -49.97 4.89 -19.87
N PRO A 131 -50.64 5.58 -18.92
CA PRO A 131 -49.98 6.19 -17.79
C PRO A 131 -49.38 5.09 -16.90
N PHE A 132 -48.06 5.20 -16.67
CA PHE A 132 -47.33 4.26 -15.84
C PHE A 132 -46.31 5.03 -15.00
N VAL A 133 -46.39 4.81 -13.68
CA VAL A 133 -45.49 5.39 -12.69
C VAL A 133 -44.93 4.25 -11.86
N PRO A 134 -43.62 3.97 -11.93
CA PRO A 134 -43.00 2.95 -11.08
C PRO A 134 -42.81 3.50 -9.67
N GLN A 135 -43.84 3.32 -8.83
CA GLN A 135 -43.89 3.91 -7.50
C GLN A 135 -42.69 3.47 -6.64
N LEU A 136 -42.33 2.17 -6.64
CA LEU A 136 -41.20 1.68 -5.84
C LEU A 136 -39.88 2.27 -6.34
N SER A 137 -39.72 2.37 -7.66
CA SER A 137 -38.53 2.96 -8.25
C SER A 137 -38.36 4.43 -7.87
N VAL A 138 -39.45 5.21 -7.83
CA VAL A 138 -39.43 6.61 -7.38
C VAL A 138 -39.12 6.69 -5.87
N THR A 139 -39.72 5.83 -5.04
CA THR A 139 -39.41 5.78 -3.61
C THR A 139 -37.95 5.40 -3.35
N LEU A 140 -37.40 4.45 -4.09
CA LEU A 140 -35.97 4.10 -4.00
C LEU A 140 -35.09 5.29 -4.40
N ALA A 141 -35.49 6.11 -5.39
CA ALA A 141 -34.77 7.35 -5.71
C ALA A 141 -34.69 8.28 -4.49
N PHE A 142 -35.78 8.43 -3.73
CA PHE A 142 -35.78 9.22 -2.49
C PHE A 142 -34.85 8.63 -1.43
N VAL A 143 -34.87 7.31 -1.22
CA VAL A 143 -33.96 6.64 -0.28
C VAL A 143 -32.51 6.86 -0.67
N LEU A 144 -32.18 6.76 -1.97
CA LEU A 144 -30.84 7.01 -2.49
C LEU A 144 -30.39 8.47 -2.28
N VAL A 145 -31.31 9.43 -2.35
CA VAL A 145 -31.01 10.84 -2.01
C VAL A 145 -30.71 11.00 -0.53
N LEU A 146 -31.51 10.40 0.36
CA LEU A 146 -31.24 10.43 1.80
C LEU A 146 -29.89 9.78 2.14
N ALA A 147 -29.57 8.65 1.52
CA ALA A 147 -28.27 8.01 1.62
C ALA A 147 -27.15 8.93 1.09
N SER A 148 -27.41 9.64 -0.01
CA SER A 148 -26.45 10.61 -0.58
C SER A 148 -26.17 11.76 0.38
N VAL A 149 -27.19 12.31 1.06
CA VAL A 149 -26.99 13.37 2.08
C VAL A 149 -26.17 12.86 3.25
N ALA A 150 -26.47 11.68 3.79
CA ALA A 150 -25.70 11.09 4.88
C ALA A 150 -24.23 10.85 4.45
N MET A 151 -24.03 10.35 3.23
CA MET A 151 -22.70 10.11 2.68
C MET A 151 -21.94 11.40 2.38
N PHE A 152 -22.64 12.49 2.05
CA PHE A 152 -22.04 13.82 1.90
C PHE A 152 -21.48 14.33 3.23
N LEU A 153 -22.25 14.22 4.31
CA LEU A 153 -21.79 14.61 5.65
C LEU A 153 -20.61 13.73 6.10
N ALA A 154 -20.67 12.43 5.86
CA ALA A 154 -19.57 11.51 6.12
C ALA A 154 -18.32 11.86 5.29
N PHE A 155 -18.49 12.26 4.04
CA PHE A 155 -17.40 12.72 3.18
C PHE A 155 -16.75 14.00 3.71
N ILE A 156 -17.53 15.01 4.13
CA ILE A 156 -16.97 16.23 4.74
C ILE A 156 -16.17 15.86 5.99
N HIS A 157 -16.74 15.06 6.89
CA HIS A 157 -16.04 14.63 8.08
C HIS A 157 -14.74 13.87 7.74
N HIS A 158 -14.78 12.98 6.75
CA HIS A 158 -13.63 12.24 6.27
C HIS A 158 -12.55 13.15 5.71
N ILE A 159 -12.90 14.14 4.88
CA ILE A 159 -11.93 15.10 4.33
C ILE A 159 -11.31 15.93 5.44
N THR A 160 -12.11 16.48 6.35
CA THR A 160 -11.62 17.31 7.46
C THR A 160 -10.71 16.53 8.42
N THR A 161 -11.00 15.24 8.65
CA THR A 161 -10.19 14.39 9.53
C THR A 161 -8.96 13.82 8.83
N SER A 162 -9.07 13.37 7.58
CA SER A 162 -7.98 12.73 6.83
C SER A 162 -6.84 13.67 6.46
N ILE A 163 -7.09 14.99 6.44
CA ILE A 163 -6.05 16.01 6.24
C ILE A 163 -5.14 16.14 7.47
N GLN A 164 -5.53 15.63 8.64
CA GLN A 164 -4.68 15.72 9.83
C GLN A 164 -3.40 14.90 9.63
N VAL A 165 -2.27 15.61 9.57
CA VAL A 165 -0.92 15.05 9.46
C VAL A 165 -0.71 13.92 10.49
N ALA A 166 -1.25 14.09 11.70
CA ALA A 166 -1.25 13.10 12.76
C ALA A 166 -1.83 11.73 12.35
N GLN A 167 -2.91 11.70 11.57
CA GLN A 167 -3.53 10.45 11.12
C GLN A 167 -2.70 9.75 10.05
N VAL A 168 -2.08 10.51 9.14
CA VAL A 168 -1.14 9.97 8.15
C VAL A 168 0.07 9.35 8.85
N ILE A 169 0.67 10.09 9.79
CA ILE A 169 1.78 9.62 10.63
C ILE A 169 1.38 8.33 11.36
N ALA A 170 0.21 8.31 12.02
CA ALA A 170 -0.27 7.14 12.75
C ALA A 170 -0.52 5.93 11.84
N ARG A 171 -1.05 6.13 10.63
CA ARG A 171 -1.29 5.06 9.66
C ARG A 171 0.02 4.46 9.15
N ILE A 172 0.99 5.30 8.76
CA ILE A 172 2.32 4.84 8.34
C ILE A 172 2.98 4.08 9.48
N GLY A 173 2.92 4.61 10.70
CA GLY A 173 3.52 3.96 11.84
C GLY A 173 2.84 2.64 12.25
N THR A 174 1.54 2.49 12.00
CA THR A 174 0.84 1.22 12.19
C THR A 174 1.28 0.20 11.14
N ALA A 175 1.44 0.60 9.88
CA ALA A 175 1.98 -0.26 8.83
C ALA A 175 3.42 -0.70 9.13
N ALA A 176 4.27 0.23 9.56
CA ALA A 176 5.65 -0.05 9.97
C ALA A 176 5.72 -1.08 11.11
N ARG A 177 4.88 -0.94 12.13
CA ARG A 177 4.85 -1.90 13.25
C ARG A 177 4.46 -3.31 12.81
N ARG A 178 3.48 -3.45 11.91
CA ARG A 178 3.14 -4.76 11.34
C ARG A 178 4.33 -5.35 10.59
N ALA A 179 5.03 -4.53 9.79
CA ALA A 179 6.24 -4.97 9.12
C ALA A 179 7.37 -5.37 10.10
N VAL A 180 7.49 -4.71 11.26
CA VAL A 180 8.41 -5.17 12.33
C VAL A 180 8.00 -6.55 12.82
N ASP A 181 6.72 -6.76 13.12
CA ASP A 181 6.23 -8.05 13.62
C ASP A 181 6.39 -9.18 12.60
N ASP A 182 6.22 -8.89 11.31
CA ASP A 182 6.29 -9.87 10.22
C ASP A 182 7.75 -10.18 9.80
N LEU A 183 8.64 -9.19 9.82
CA LEU A 183 10.01 -9.30 9.29
C LEU A 183 11.07 -9.52 10.38
N TYR A 184 10.85 -9.08 11.62
CA TYR A 184 11.82 -9.13 12.71
C TYR A 184 11.29 -9.98 13.87
N PRO A 185 11.75 -11.25 14.02
CA PRO A 185 11.16 -12.19 14.97
C PRO A 185 11.36 -11.79 16.43
N GLU A 186 10.41 -12.17 17.29
CA GLU A 186 10.46 -11.92 18.75
C GLU A 186 11.44 -12.85 19.47
N GLN A 187 11.50 -14.11 19.05
CA GLN A 187 12.22 -15.14 19.77
C GLN A 187 13.68 -15.23 19.32
N PRO A 188 14.63 -15.15 20.28
CA PRO A 188 16.04 -15.38 20.02
C PRO A 188 16.30 -16.69 19.29
N GLY A 189 17.11 -16.67 18.23
CA GLY A 189 17.53 -17.89 17.54
C GLY A 189 16.43 -18.64 16.78
N SER A 190 15.30 -17.98 16.51
CA SER A 190 14.21 -18.54 15.68
C SER A 190 14.58 -18.65 14.20
N GLY A 191 15.61 -17.93 13.75
CA GLY A 191 16.20 -18.10 12.43
C GLY A 191 17.29 -19.16 12.42
N PRO A 192 17.55 -19.80 11.27
CA PRO A 192 18.67 -20.73 11.15
C PRO A 192 19.98 -20.01 11.49
N GLN A 193 20.72 -20.55 12.46
CA GLN A 193 22.06 -20.08 12.85
C GLN A 193 23.15 -20.59 11.89
N VAL A 194 22.76 -21.10 10.73
CA VAL A 194 23.66 -21.64 9.74
C VAL A 194 24.33 -20.49 9.01
N ALA A 195 25.65 -20.42 9.12
CA ALA A 195 26.45 -19.60 8.23
C ALA A 195 26.54 -20.32 6.88
N TRP A 196 26.17 -19.62 5.81
CA TRP A 196 26.40 -20.10 4.46
C TRP A 196 27.57 -19.34 3.85
N GLU A 197 28.50 -20.08 3.26
CA GLU A 197 29.58 -19.55 2.45
C GLU A 197 29.40 -20.02 1.02
N ALA A 198 29.72 -19.15 0.08
CA ALA A 198 29.68 -19.48 -1.33
C ALA A 198 30.60 -20.69 -1.63
N PRO A 199 30.10 -21.74 -2.31
CA PRO A 199 30.92 -22.87 -2.70
C PRO A 199 32.16 -22.43 -3.49
N THR A 200 33.33 -22.96 -3.12
CA THR A 200 34.59 -22.66 -3.81
C THR A 200 34.75 -23.54 -5.05
N GLY A 201 35.17 -22.95 -6.17
CA GLY A 201 35.46 -23.68 -7.41
C GLY A 201 34.28 -23.95 -8.35
N THR A 202 33.07 -23.54 -7.99
CA THR A 202 31.89 -23.56 -8.88
C THR A 202 31.52 -22.15 -9.32
N GLU A 203 31.23 -21.95 -10.60
CA GLU A 203 30.69 -20.66 -11.07
C GLU A 203 29.18 -20.59 -10.86
N PRO A 204 28.65 -19.51 -10.25
CA PRO A 204 27.22 -19.35 -10.11
C PRO A 204 26.57 -18.96 -11.44
N ARG A 205 25.30 -19.34 -11.58
CA ARG A 205 24.44 -18.78 -12.62
C ARG A 205 23.90 -17.42 -12.20
N TRP A 206 24.06 -16.41 -13.04
CA TRP A 206 23.54 -15.07 -12.78
C TRP A 206 22.07 -14.94 -13.19
N LEU A 207 21.26 -14.40 -12.29
CA LEU A 207 19.91 -13.93 -12.59
C LEU A 207 19.96 -12.40 -12.70
N ASP A 208 19.63 -11.86 -13.87
CA ASP A 208 19.59 -10.42 -14.11
C ASP A 208 18.17 -9.86 -14.20
N ALA A 209 18.07 -8.54 -14.20
CA ALA A 209 16.78 -7.85 -14.36
C ALA A 209 16.18 -7.98 -15.77
N ARG A 210 16.89 -8.60 -16.73
CA ARG A 210 16.55 -8.64 -18.15
C ARG A 210 16.28 -7.22 -18.66
N ASP A 211 15.15 -7.02 -19.35
CA ASP A 211 14.70 -5.74 -19.89
C ASP A 211 13.81 -4.94 -18.90
N ARG A 212 13.94 -5.19 -17.58
CA ARG A 212 13.14 -4.53 -16.54
C ARG A 212 13.99 -3.52 -15.77
N THR A 213 13.45 -2.31 -15.59
CA THR A 213 13.98 -1.29 -14.67
C THR A 213 12.94 -1.00 -13.59
N GLY A 214 13.35 -0.95 -12.32
CA GLY A 214 12.45 -0.64 -11.21
C GLY A 214 13.07 -0.90 -9.83
N HIS A 215 12.23 -0.92 -8.80
CA HIS A 215 12.60 -1.31 -7.45
C HIS A 215 12.33 -2.79 -7.21
N VAL A 216 13.18 -3.45 -6.43
CA VAL A 216 12.84 -4.75 -5.81
C VAL A 216 11.74 -4.50 -4.79
N THR A 217 10.58 -5.14 -4.98
CA THR A 217 9.38 -4.89 -4.16
C THR A 217 9.05 -6.01 -3.19
N HIS A 218 9.29 -7.24 -3.60
CA HIS A 218 9.09 -8.42 -2.78
C HIS A 218 9.95 -9.58 -3.27
N VAL A 219 10.15 -10.54 -2.38
CA VAL A 219 10.77 -11.83 -2.65
C VAL A 219 9.79 -12.90 -2.16
N ASP A 220 9.45 -13.86 -3.02
CA ASP A 220 8.65 -15.03 -2.63
C ASP A 220 9.58 -16.12 -2.08
N HIS A 221 9.89 -16.03 -0.77
CA HIS A 221 10.80 -16.97 -0.11
C HIS A 221 10.30 -18.41 -0.18
N GLU A 222 8.99 -18.64 -0.09
CA GLU A 222 8.41 -19.98 -0.06
C GLU A 222 8.57 -20.68 -1.42
N HIS A 223 8.24 -19.97 -2.50
CA HIS A 223 8.42 -20.50 -3.85
C HIS A 223 9.91 -20.65 -4.21
N LEU A 224 10.76 -19.71 -3.79
CA LEU A 224 12.21 -19.82 -3.99
C LEU A 224 12.82 -21.01 -3.26
N VAL A 225 12.47 -21.23 -1.99
CA VAL A 225 12.96 -22.39 -1.21
C VAL A 225 12.50 -23.69 -1.88
N THR A 226 11.24 -23.79 -2.27
CA THR A 226 10.69 -24.98 -2.94
C THR A 226 11.40 -25.27 -4.27
N THR A 227 11.59 -24.24 -5.10
CA THR A 227 12.24 -24.36 -6.40
C THR A 227 13.72 -24.68 -6.25
N ALA A 228 14.39 -24.07 -5.28
CA ALA A 228 15.80 -24.32 -4.98
C ALA A 228 16.02 -25.73 -4.41
N GLN A 229 15.11 -26.22 -3.56
CA GLN A 229 15.17 -27.58 -3.04
C GLN A 229 15.00 -28.62 -4.15
N ALA A 230 14.04 -28.43 -5.07
CA ALA A 230 13.80 -29.34 -6.18
C ALA A 230 14.99 -29.42 -7.17
N ALA A 231 15.77 -28.34 -7.27
CA ALA A 231 16.94 -28.24 -8.16
C ALA A 231 18.28 -28.46 -7.44
N ASP A 232 18.25 -28.83 -6.16
CA ASP A 232 19.41 -28.87 -5.24
C ASP A 232 20.35 -27.66 -5.34
N ALA A 233 19.75 -26.47 -5.37
CA ALA A 233 20.43 -25.21 -5.59
C ALA A 233 20.35 -24.28 -4.36
N VAL A 234 21.17 -23.23 -4.37
CA VAL A 234 21.11 -22.12 -3.40
C VAL A 234 21.01 -20.79 -4.15
N VAL A 235 20.00 -19.99 -3.82
CA VAL A 235 19.78 -18.67 -4.42
C VAL A 235 20.32 -17.58 -3.51
N GLU A 236 21.41 -16.92 -3.91
CA GLU A 236 21.99 -15.76 -3.24
C GLU A 236 21.45 -14.47 -3.88
N ILE A 237 20.49 -13.84 -3.23
CA ILE A 237 19.94 -12.53 -3.61
C ILE A 237 21.00 -11.47 -3.33
N LEU A 238 21.26 -10.59 -4.30
CA LEU A 238 22.28 -9.56 -4.19
C LEU A 238 21.71 -8.19 -3.84
N VAL A 239 20.47 -7.93 -4.26
CA VAL A 239 19.84 -6.63 -4.13
C VAL A 239 18.77 -6.67 -3.04
N PRO A 240 18.86 -5.82 -1.99
CA PRO A 240 17.84 -5.79 -0.95
C PRO A 240 16.54 -5.17 -1.45
N ILE A 241 15.44 -5.55 -0.78
CA ILE A 241 14.13 -4.96 -1.02
C ILE A 241 14.19 -3.43 -0.86
N GLY A 242 13.54 -2.73 -1.79
CA GLY A 242 13.47 -1.27 -1.88
C GLY A 242 14.52 -0.63 -2.77
N GLU A 243 15.62 -1.32 -3.10
CA GLU A 243 16.67 -0.79 -3.97
C GLU A 243 16.27 -0.79 -5.45
N VAL A 244 16.85 0.16 -6.19
CA VAL A 244 16.67 0.28 -7.63
C VAL A 244 17.59 -0.69 -8.36
N VAL A 245 17.03 -1.33 -9.38
CA VAL A 245 17.74 -2.19 -10.32
C VAL A 245 17.48 -1.68 -11.73
N VAL A 246 18.55 -1.58 -12.51
CA VAL A 246 18.48 -1.21 -13.93
C VAL A 246 18.54 -2.45 -14.81
N GLU A 247 18.11 -2.30 -16.05
CA GLU A 247 18.19 -3.35 -17.06
C GLU A 247 19.55 -4.07 -17.07
N ARG A 248 19.49 -5.40 -17.16
CA ARG A 248 20.65 -6.32 -17.17
C ARG A 248 21.55 -6.27 -15.93
N GLN A 249 21.18 -5.55 -14.88
CA GLN A 249 21.89 -5.60 -13.61
C GLN A 249 21.59 -6.92 -12.89
N PRO A 250 22.60 -7.55 -12.26
CA PRO A 250 22.42 -8.74 -11.43
C PRO A 250 21.44 -8.54 -10.28
N LEU A 251 20.47 -9.46 -10.15
CA LEU A 251 19.52 -9.56 -9.04
C LEU A 251 19.95 -10.62 -8.02
N ALA A 252 20.37 -11.78 -8.51
CA ALA A 252 20.71 -12.94 -7.69
C ALA A 252 21.75 -13.83 -8.40
N ARG A 253 22.39 -14.69 -7.62
CA ARG A 253 23.27 -15.77 -8.08
C ARG A 253 22.65 -17.10 -7.66
N VAL A 254 22.69 -18.09 -8.54
CA VAL A 254 22.23 -19.45 -8.22
C VAL A 254 23.43 -20.38 -8.25
N TRP A 255 23.67 -21.03 -7.12
CA TRP A 255 24.72 -22.01 -6.88
C TRP A 255 24.13 -23.42 -6.97
N GLY A 256 24.88 -24.39 -7.48
CA GLY A 256 24.42 -25.79 -7.64
C GLY A 256 23.73 -26.07 -8.99
N LEU A 257 23.38 -25.04 -9.76
CA LEU A 257 23.01 -25.21 -11.17
C LEU A 257 24.27 -25.22 -12.04
N GLU A 258 24.37 -26.19 -12.97
CA GLU A 258 25.43 -26.20 -13.97
C GLU A 258 25.41 -24.91 -14.81
N SER A 259 26.56 -24.27 -14.91
CA SER A 259 26.78 -23.02 -15.65
C SER A 259 26.87 -23.31 -17.15
N ASP A 260 26.16 -22.51 -17.98
CA ASP A 260 26.24 -22.57 -19.45
C ASP A 260 27.68 -22.33 -19.98
N LEU A 261 28.61 -21.83 -19.13
CA LEU A 261 30.00 -21.49 -19.49
C LEU A 261 31.03 -22.57 -19.11
N ALA A 262 30.65 -23.56 -18.31
CA ALA A 262 31.63 -24.45 -17.65
C ALA A 262 32.20 -25.56 -18.55
N THR A 263 31.67 -25.83 -19.75
CA THR A 263 32.26 -26.86 -20.62
C THR A 263 31.92 -26.60 -22.09
N GLY A 264 32.94 -26.43 -22.92
CA GLY A 264 32.83 -26.34 -24.38
C GLY A 264 32.44 -27.65 -25.08
N GLU A 265 31.77 -28.56 -24.36
CA GLU A 265 31.25 -29.81 -24.89
C GLU A 265 29.72 -29.71 -25.00
N LEU A 266 29.18 -30.25 -26.10
CA LEU A 266 27.77 -30.25 -26.45
C LEU A 266 26.94 -30.81 -25.28
N PHE A 267 26.39 -29.95 -24.43
CA PHE A 267 25.36 -30.35 -23.49
C PHE A 267 24.12 -30.82 -24.26
N ASP A 268 23.45 -31.84 -23.72
CA ASP A 268 22.15 -32.28 -24.22
C ASP A 268 21.17 -31.10 -24.12
N ASP A 269 20.60 -30.67 -25.26
CA ASP A 269 19.78 -29.46 -25.41
C ASP A 269 18.63 -29.37 -24.39
N VAL A 270 18.23 -30.51 -23.82
CA VAL A 270 17.18 -30.68 -22.82
C VAL A 270 17.61 -30.18 -21.44
N GLN A 271 18.79 -30.59 -20.92
CA GLN A 271 19.24 -30.19 -19.57
C GLN A 271 19.53 -28.69 -19.49
N ALA A 272 20.13 -28.12 -20.53
CA ALA A 272 20.37 -26.69 -20.62
C ALA A 272 19.05 -25.88 -20.70
N LYS A 273 17.99 -26.44 -21.29
CA LYS A 273 16.64 -25.83 -21.30
C LYS A 273 15.96 -25.92 -19.94
N GLU A 274 16.06 -27.05 -19.25
CA GLU A 274 15.50 -27.23 -17.90
C GLU A 274 16.16 -26.28 -16.90
N SER A 275 17.50 -26.22 -16.87
CA SER A 275 18.24 -25.28 -16.03
C SER A 275 17.86 -23.82 -16.31
N ARG A 276 17.67 -23.45 -17.60
CA ARG A 276 17.18 -22.11 -17.98
C ARG A 276 15.76 -21.83 -17.50
N SER A 277 14.89 -22.82 -17.54
CA SER A 277 13.51 -22.72 -17.08
C SER A 277 13.45 -22.49 -15.57
N VAL A 278 14.22 -23.27 -14.80
CA VAL A 278 14.33 -23.14 -13.34
C VAL A 278 14.85 -21.76 -12.96
N ALA A 279 15.96 -21.32 -13.57
CA ALA A 279 16.52 -19.98 -13.36
C ALA A 279 15.52 -18.87 -13.73
N GLY A 280 14.74 -19.07 -14.80
CA GLY A 280 13.67 -18.15 -15.20
C GLY A 280 12.54 -18.05 -14.18
N SER A 281 12.15 -19.18 -13.57
CA SER A 281 11.17 -19.22 -12.49
C SER A 281 11.66 -18.46 -11.26
N MET A 282 12.88 -18.74 -10.80
CA MET A 282 13.50 -18.06 -9.65
C MET A 282 13.63 -16.54 -9.86
N ALA A 283 13.95 -16.10 -11.09
CA ALA A 283 13.98 -14.67 -11.43
C ALA A 283 12.58 -14.02 -11.47
N GLY A 284 11.53 -14.82 -11.63
CA GLY A 284 10.13 -14.40 -11.53
C GLY A 284 9.67 -14.18 -10.10
N ASP A 285 10.24 -14.92 -9.15
CA ASP A 285 9.94 -14.84 -7.71
C ASP A 285 10.55 -13.59 -7.04
N ILE A 286 11.47 -12.90 -7.73
CA ILE A 286 11.99 -11.58 -7.36
C ILE A 286 11.13 -10.52 -8.06
N GLY A 287 10.16 -10.00 -7.31
CA GLY A 287 9.19 -9.04 -7.82
C GLY A 287 9.75 -7.64 -8.00
N MET A 288 9.67 -7.11 -9.23
CA MET A 288 10.08 -5.73 -9.53
C MET A 288 8.90 -4.87 -9.97
N ALA A 289 8.89 -3.61 -9.54
CA ALA A 289 7.91 -2.62 -9.98
C ALA A 289 8.50 -1.22 -10.06
N ARG A 290 7.83 -0.31 -10.78
CA ARG A 290 8.27 1.08 -10.91
C ARG A 290 8.23 1.87 -9.60
N ALA A 291 7.46 1.42 -8.61
CA ALA A 291 7.34 2.04 -7.31
C ALA A 291 7.58 1.01 -6.20
N ARG A 292 8.18 1.44 -5.09
CA ARG A 292 8.33 0.59 -3.89
C ARG A 292 6.97 0.25 -3.29
N SER A 293 6.88 -0.92 -2.66
CA SER A 293 5.72 -1.31 -1.84
C SER A 293 6.09 -1.27 -0.35
N GLN A 294 5.10 -1.09 0.52
CA GLN A 294 5.29 -1.15 1.97
C GLN A 294 5.27 -2.58 2.53
N ASP A 295 4.77 -3.55 1.75
CA ASP A 295 4.42 -4.89 2.26
C ASP A 295 5.63 -5.66 2.84
N GLN A 296 6.81 -5.52 2.24
CA GLN A 296 8.06 -6.14 2.71
C GLN A 296 9.18 -5.12 2.97
N ASP A 297 8.85 -3.83 3.06
CA ASP A 297 9.83 -2.75 3.11
C ASP A 297 9.59 -1.81 4.31
N LEU A 298 10.08 -2.23 5.48
CA LEU A 298 10.03 -1.42 6.69
C LEU A 298 10.75 -0.08 6.51
N ALA A 299 11.88 -0.07 5.78
CA ALA A 299 12.67 1.12 5.53
C ALA A 299 11.87 2.18 4.77
N LEU A 300 10.99 1.79 3.83
CA LEU A 300 10.11 2.73 3.15
C LEU A 300 9.15 3.44 4.12
N SER A 301 8.59 2.72 5.09
CA SER A 301 7.67 3.30 6.07
C SER A 301 8.38 4.31 6.99
N ILE A 302 9.61 3.98 7.43
CA ILE A 302 10.46 4.90 8.19
C ILE A 302 10.83 6.10 7.33
N ARG A 303 11.26 5.88 6.08
CA ARG A 303 11.60 6.96 5.13
C ARG A 303 10.45 7.94 4.92
N GLN A 304 9.22 7.44 4.80
CA GLN A 304 8.04 8.31 4.66
C GLN A 304 7.78 9.16 5.90
N LEU A 305 8.03 8.62 7.10
CA LEU A 305 7.96 9.40 8.33
C LEU A 305 9.03 10.50 8.35
N VAL A 306 10.27 10.14 8.01
CA VAL A 306 11.40 11.07 7.93
C VAL A 306 11.14 12.16 6.89
N ASP A 307 10.64 11.83 5.69
CA ASP A 307 10.23 12.80 4.65
C ASP A 307 9.20 13.83 5.20
N ILE A 308 8.27 13.39 6.06
CA ILE A 308 7.29 14.29 6.70
C ILE A 308 7.98 15.22 7.71
N ALA A 309 8.90 14.70 8.52
CA ALA A 309 9.66 15.52 9.48
C ALA A 309 10.56 16.52 8.77
N GLU A 310 11.33 16.11 7.75
CA GLU A 310 12.19 17.01 6.97
C GLU A 310 11.37 18.15 6.36
N ARG A 311 10.21 17.83 5.76
CA ARG A 311 9.35 18.84 5.15
C ARG A 311 8.78 19.80 6.19
N ALA A 312 8.39 19.29 7.36
CA ALA A 312 7.94 20.12 8.48
C ALA A 312 9.06 21.04 8.99
N LEU A 313 10.31 20.57 9.02
CA LEU A 313 11.48 21.33 9.45
C LEU A 313 12.07 22.25 8.37
N SER A 314 11.61 22.14 7.13
CA SER A 314 12.09 22.97 6.03
C SER A 314 11.85 24.47 6.32
N PRO A 315 12.74 25.39 5.87
CA PRO A 315 12.63 26.82 6.16
C PRO A 315 11.31 27.47 5.74
N GLY A 316 10.62 26.90 4.75
CA GLY A 316 9.34 27.39 4.25
C GLY A 316 8.12 26.98 5.09
N ILE A 317 8.23 25.95 5.93
CA ILE A 317 7.14 25.46 6.79
C ILE A 317 7.45 25.75 8.26
N ASN A 318 8.64 25.37 8.74
CA ASN A 318 9.13 25.59 10.10
C ASN A 318 8.11 25.16 11.19
N ASP A 319 7.60 23.94 11.09
CA ASP A 319 6.68 23.32 12.04
C ASP A 319 7.36 22.21 12.87
N PRO A 320 8.07 22.58 13.95
CA PRO A 320 8.69 21.59 14.84
C PRO A 320 7.69 20.71 15.59
N THR A 321 6.42 21.13 15.71
CA THR A 321 5.40 20.34 16.41
C THR A 321 5.06 19.09 15.61
N THR A 322 4.89 19.23 14.29
CA THR A 322 4.70 18.07 13.40
C THR A 322 5.92 17.16 13.38
N ALA A 323 7.14 17.72 13.38
CA ALA A 323 8.36 16.91 13.47
C ALA A 323 8.42 16.10 14.77
N VAL A 324 8.00 16.68 15.92
CA VAL A 324 7.89 15.96 17.19
C VAL A 324 6.88 14.82 17.11
N GLN A 325 5.72 15.00 16.46
CA GLN A 325 4.75 13.91 16.24
C GLN A 325 5.35 12.76 15.42
N VAL A 326 6.17 13.08 14.42
CA VAL A 326 6.91 12.06 13.66
C VAL A 326 7.90 11.33 14.57
N ILE A 327 8.68 12.06 15.38
CA ILE A 327 9.65 11.46 16.31
C ILE A 327 8.93 10.56 17.32
N ASP A 328 7.77 10.94 17.84
CA ASP A 328 6.96 10.08 18.70
C ASP A 328 6.52 8.79 18.01
N GLN A 329 6.18 8.86 16.72
CA GLN A 329 5.78 7.67 15.97
C GLN A 329 6.98 6.79 15.61
N LEU A 330 8.13 7.37 15.26
CA LEU A 330 9.40 6.66 15.09
C LEU A 330 9.82 5.98 16.40
N HIS A 331 9.69 6.67 17.52
CA HIS A 331 9.94 6.12 18.85
C HIS A 331 9.13 4.85 19.08
N ARG A 332 7.83 4.85 18.77
CA ARG A 332 6.97 3.65 18.93
C ARG A 332 7.42 2.48 18.05
N ILE A 333 7.94 2.74 16.86
CA ILE A 333 8.43 1.70 15.93
C ILE A 333 9.78 1.17 16.42
N LEU A 334 10.73 2.08 16.66
CA LEU A 334 12.08 1.74 17.10
C LEU A 334 12.08 1.06 18.47
N ARG A 335 11.18 1.45 19.38
CA ARG A 335 11.07 0.85 20.71
C ARG A 335 10.75 -0.64 20.65
N LEU A 336 9.96 -1.05 19.65
CA LEU A 336 9.74 -2.46 19.36
C LEU A 336 10.99 -3.07 18.71
N LEU A 337 11.48 -2.42 17.65
CA LEU A 337 12.57 -2.94 16.83
C LEU A 337 13.87 -3.20 17.62
N VAL A 338 14.27 -2.32 18.54
CA VAL A 338 15.51 -2.48 19.34
C VAL A 338 15.47 -3.65 20.33
N THR A 339 14.29 -4.25 20.53
CA THR A 339 14.10 -5.47 21.34
C THR A 339 14.14 -6.75 20.51
N ARG A 340 14.14 -6.65 19.17
CA ARG A 340 14.17 -7.77 18.23
C ARG A 340 15.59 -8.15 17.83
N GLU A 341 15.76 -9.34 17.29
CA GLU A 341 17.00 -9.74 16.61
C GLU A 341 16.98 -9.31 15.16
N THR A 342 18.17 -9.06 14.62
CA THR A 342 18.31 -8.96 13.16
C THR A 342 18.08 -10.34 12.56
N PRO A 343 17.17 -10.50 11.58
CA PRO A 343 16.89 -11.79 10.95
C PRO A 343 18.15 -12.43 10.36
N SER A 344 18.17 -13.76 10.33
CA SER A 344 19.22 -14.50 9.63
C SER A 344 19.17 -14.15 8.13
N PRO A 345 20.33 -13.94 7.47
CA PRO A 345 20.38 -13.79 6.03
C PRO A 345 20.05 -15.09 5.29
N CYS A 346 20.11 -16.24 5.97
CA CYS A 346 19.83 -17.54 5.38
C CYS A 346 18.39 -17.98 5.65
N VAL A 347 17.75 -18.54 4.63
CA VAL A 347 16.47 -19.23 4.70
C VAL A 347 16.72 -20.71 4.36
N VAL A 348 16.24 -21.59 5.23
CA VAL A 348 16.43 -23.03 5.14
C VAL A 348 15.15 -23.74 4.70
N ASP A 349 15.30 -24.92 4.12
CA ASP A 349 14.19 -25.86 3.89
C ASP A 349 13.81 -26.64 5.17
N GLU A 350 12.84 -27.56 5.05
CA GLU A 350 12.37 -28.40 6.16
C GLU A 350 13.47 -29.32 6.72
N GLU A 351 14.52 -29.60 5.95
CA GLU A 351 15.66 -30.43 6.34
C GLU A 351 16.77 -29.61 7.01
N GLY A 352 16.62 -28.28 7.07
CA GLY A 352 17.61 -27.37 7.65
C GLY A 352 18.73 -26.97 6.68
N THR A 353 18.62 -27.31 5.39
CA THR A 353 19.59 -26.95 4.36
C THR A 353 19.32 -25.53 3.85
N VAL A 354 20.36 -24.72 3.70
CA VAL A 354 20.22 -23.34 3.19
C VAL A 354 19.81 -23.36 1.72
N ARG A 355 18.71 -22.70 1.38
CA ARG A 355 18.18 -22.60 0.01
C ARG A 355 18.15 -21.18 -0.53
N VAL A 356 18.00 -20.18 0.33
CA VAL A 356 18.05 -18.77 -0.05
C VAL A 356 18.96 -18.01 0.90
N VAL A 357 19.80 -17.14 0.35
CA VAL A 357 20.64 -16.19 1.08
C VAL A 357 20.27 -14.80 0.62
N GLN A 358 20.04 -13.88 1.54
CA GLN A 358 19.57 -12.54 1.21
C GLN A 358 20.24 -11.45 2.05
N PRO A 359 20.37 -10.23 1.52
CA PRO A 359 20.80 -9.07 2.29
C PRO A 359 19.72 -8.70 3.30
N VAL A 360 20.08 -8.65 4.58
CA VAL A 360 19.20 -8.20 5.65
C VAL A 360 19.60 -6.80 6.07
N ARG A 361 18.63 -5.88 6.17
CA ARG A 361 18.91 -4.56 6.73
C ARG A 361 19.07 -4.66 8.24
N SER A 362 20.22 -4.21 8.72
CA SER A 362 20.49 -4.14 10.16
C SER A 362 19.56 -3.14 10.85
N ILE A 363 19.22 -3.45 12.11
CA ILE A 363 18.44 -2.53 12.95
C ILE A 363 19.17 -1.19 13.11
N GLY A 364 20.51 -1.20 13.21
CA GLY A 364 21.34 0.01 13.22
C GLY A 364 21.11 0.92 12.01
N SER A 365 21.04 0.37 10.80
CA SER A 365 20.75 1.16 9.59
C SER A 365 19.36 1.80 9.62
N LEU A 366 18.37 1.13 10.24
CA LEU A 366 17.03 1.69 10.41
C LEU A 366 16.98 2.79 11.48
N ILE A 367 17.81 2.69 12.52
CA ILE A 367 18.00 3.77 13.50
C ILE A 367 18.59 5.00 12.79
N ASP A 368 19.60 4.82 11.95
CA ASP A 368 20.25 5.91 11.21
C ASP A 368 19.28 6.64 10.31
N LEU A 369 18.54 5.87 9.52
CA LEU A 369 17.49 6.39 8.65
C LEU A 369 16.47 7.22 9.44
N SER A 370 16.17 6.83 10.67
CA SER A 370 15.16 7.50 11.51
C SER A 370 15.67 8.80 12.15
N VAL A 371 16.98 8.98 12.31
CA VAL A 371 17.56 10.01 13.19
C VAL A 371 18.37 11.03 12.40
N GLU A 372 19.17 10.61 11.44
CA GLU A 372 20.23 11.43 10.83
C GLU A 372 19.73 12.76 10.26
N GLU A 373 18.78 12.70 9.33
CA GLU A 373 18.29 13.88 8.66
C GLU A 373 17.39 14.75 9.56
N ILE A 374 16.61 14.12 10.45
CA ILE A 374 15.76 14.87 11.40
C ILE A 374 16.64 15.69 12.35
N CYS A 375 17.77 15.13 12.82
CA CYS A 375 18.76 15.87 13.59
C CYS A 375 19.37 17.00 12.78
N HIS A 376 19.79 16.73 11.54
CA HIS A 376 20.42 17.71 10.66
C HIS A 376 19.52 18.94 10.40
N TYR A 377 18.25 18.71 10.05
CA TYR A 377 17.29 19.80 9.80
C TYR A 377 16.68 20.37 11.09
N GLY A 378 16.74 19.63 12.19
CA GLY A 378 16.12 19.96 13.47
C GLY A 378 16.97 20.82 14.41
N THR A 379 18.26 21.04 14.10
CA THR A 379 19.22 21.73 14.99
C THR A 379 18.75 23.13 15.43
N GLY A 380 18.05 23.86 14.55
CA GLY A 380 17.53 25.20 14.87
C GLY A 380 16.30 25.23 15.78
N SER A 381 15.69 24.07 16.09
CA SER A 381 14.50 23.97 16.93
C SER A 381 14.88 23.60 18.37
N VAL A 382 14.23 24.21 19.36
CA VAL A 382 14.41 23.82 20.77
C VAL A 382 13.74 22.47 21.06
N GLN A 383 12.63 22.16 20.38
CA GLN A 383 11.80 20.99 20.69
C GLN A 383 12.38 19.70 20.12
N VAL A 384 12.99 19.75 18.94
CA VAL A 384 13.43 18.56 18.19
C VAL A 384 14.61 17.84 18.84
N PRO A 385 15.76 18.50 19.15
CA PRO A 385 16.89 17.85 19.81
C PRO A 385 16.49 17.25 21.16
N ARG A 386 15.73 17.99 21.98
CA ARG A 386 15.21 17.50 23.27
C ARG A 386 14.36 16.25 23.13
N ARG A 387 13.47 16.22 22.14
CA ARG A 387 12.61 15.06 21.91
C ARG A 387 13.41 13.88 21.39
N MET A 388 14.37 14.11 20.51
CA MET A 388 15.25 13.10 19.95
C MET A 388 16.13 12.46 21.03
N GLU A 389 16.75 13.27 21.89
CA GLU A 389 17.53 12.80 23.05
C GLU A 389 16.67 11.93 23.98
N ALA A 390 15.44 12.38 24.30
CA ALA A 390 14.52 11.62 25.13
C ALA A 390 14.12 10.27 24.49
N MET A 391 13.93 10.23 23.16
CA MET A 391 13.67 9.00 22.42
C MET A 391 14.89 8.07 22.51
N LEU A 392 16.07 8.53 22.10
CA LEU A 392 17.29 7.72 22.06
C LEU A 392 17.68 7.18 23.44
N THR A 393 17.53 7.99 24.49
CA THR A 393 17.79 7.59 25.88
C THR A 393 16.87 6.45 26.31
N ASP A 394 15.59 6.52 25.97
CA ASP A 394 14.63 5.46 26.27
C ASP A 394 14.88 4.19 25.42
N LEU A 395 15.13 4.36 24.12
CA LEU A 395 15.49 3.25 23.23
C LEU A 395 16.72 2.50 23.76
N ARG A 396 17.75 3.22 24.23
CA ARG A 396 18.96 2.63 24.81
C ARG A 396 18.67 1.75 26.03
N ARG A 397 17.71 2.15 26.88
CA ARG A 397 17.30 1.36 28.06
C ARG A 397 16.61 0.06 27.68
N ALA A 398 15.83 0.07 26.61
CA ALA A 398 15.11 -1.11 26.13
C ALA A 398 15.92 -1.99 25.17
N ALA A 399 16.98 -1.43 24.57
CA ALA A 399 17.74 -2.06 23.52
C ALA A 399 18.54 -3.29 24.01
N ARG A 400 18.56 -4.31 23.14
CA ARG A 400 19.53 -5.41 23.19
C ARG A 400 20.97 -4.86 23.11
N PRO A 401 21.96 -5.56 23.69
CA PRO A 401 23.35 -5.08 23.74
C PRO A 401 23.92 -4.68 22.38
N GLU A 402 23.65 -5.46 21.34
CA GLU A 402 24.10 -5.24 19.96
C GLU A 402 23.64 -3.89 19.38
N GLN A 403 22.48 -3.37 19.82
CA GLN A 403 21.92 -2.13 19.28
C GLN A 403 22.37 -0.89 20.08
N ARG A 404 23.01 -1.07 21.24
CA ARG A 404 23.40 0.04 22.12
C ARG A 404 24.49 0.91 21.54
N GLU A 405 25.45 0.31 20.85
CA GLU A 405 26.56 1.05 20.23
C GLU A 405 26.04 2.14 19.28
N ARG A 406 25.06 1.80 18.44
CA ARG A 406 24.51 2.77 17.48
C ARG A 406 23.68 3.86 18.16
N LEU A 407 22.97 3.52 19.22
CA LEU A 407 22.21 4.50 20.02
C LEU A 407 23.15 5.46 20.78
N ASP A 408 24.25 4.93 21.32
CA ASP A 408 25.28 5.71 22.01
C ASP A 408 25.99 6.68 21.05
N HIS A 409 26.25 6.27 19.81
CA HIS A 409 26.77 7.15 18.77
C HIS A 409 25.86 8.38 18.54
N TRP A 410 24.55 8.18 18.40
CA TRP A 410 23.61 9.28 18.16
C TRP A 410 23.40 10.16 19.39
N LEU A 411 23.37 9.59 20.60
CA LEU A 411 23.35 10.37 21.84
C LEU A 411 24.59 11.25 21.97
N GLY A 412 25.77 10.70 21.65
CA GLY A 412 27.02 11.47 21.65
C GLY A 412 26.98 12.65 20.68
N ARG A 413 26.49 12.44 19.46
CA ARG A 413 26.34 13.53 18.47
C ARG A 413 25.41 14.64 18.94
N LEU A 414 24.25 14.30 19.52
CA LEU A 414 23.30 15.31 20.02
C LEU A 414 23.84 16.14 21.19
N SER A 415 24.80 15.61 21.95
CA SER A 415 25.43 16.31 23.06
C SER A 415 26.61 17.21 22.67
N ALA A 416 27.12 17.06 21.46
CA ALA A 416 28.28 17.80 20.95
C ALA A 416 27.90 19.08 20.19
N ASP A 417 26.65 19.15 19.70
CA ASP A 417 26.02 20.33 19.06
C ASP A 417 25.19 21.11 20.09
#